data_AF-A0A317F3Y2-F1
#
_entry.id   AF-A0A317F3Y2-F1
#
_cell.length_a   1.000
_cell.length_b   1.000
_cell.length_c   1.000
_cell.angle_alpha   90.00
_cell.angle_beta   90.00
_cell.angle_gamma   90.00
#
_symmetry.space_group_name_H-M   'P 1'
#
loop_
_entity.id
_entity.type
_entity.pdbx_description
1 polymer ?
#
loop_
_entity_poly.entity_id
_entity_poly.type
_entity_poly.pdbx_seq_one_letter_code
_entity_poly.pdbx_strand_id
1 'polypeptide(L)'
;MKRCVWKKNSSKRALALTVLMLVARAALYAQDGVAGIESAATQVNGYFGVGTKLMYALGAVLGLIGAVKVYTKWNSGEPDTSKVAASWFGSCIFLVVVTTIIKSFFGV
;
A
#
# COMPACT_ATOMS: atom_id res chain seq x y z
N MET A 1 65.96 20.04 -17.76
CA MET A 1 64.79 20.94 -17.65
C MET A 1 63.72 20.52 -18.67
N LYS A 2 62.56 20.01 -18.24
CA LYS A 2 61.34 19.98 -19.06
C LYS A 2 60.15 20.33 -18.17
N ARG A 3 59.55 21.50 -18.43
CA ARG A 3 58.31 21.96 -17.81
C ARG A 3 57.15 21.16 -18.41
N CYS A 4 56.34 20.53 -17.57
CA CYS A 4 55.00 20.07 -17.96
C CYS A 4 53.96 20.95 -17.25
N VAL A 5 53.32 21.79 -18.05
CA VAL A 5 52.14 22.57 -17.68
C VAL A 5 50.96 21.61 -17.62
N TRP A 6 50.35 21.41 -16.45
CA TRP A 6 49.11 20.63 -16.33
C TRP A 6 48.10 21.29 -15.38
N LYS A 7 46.97 21.70 -15.99
CA LYS A 7 45.59 21.65 -15.47
C LYS A 7 45.09 22.76 -14.52
N LYS A 8 44.77 23.91 -15.12
CA LYS A 8 43.88 24.97 -14.56
C LYS A 8 42.37 24.61 -14.58
N ASN A 9 41.98 23.46 -15.15
CA ASN A 9 40.56 23.12 -15.44
C ASN A 9 39.82 22.32 -14.33
N SER A 10 40.49 21.85 -13.27
CA SER A 10 39.81 21.12 -12.17
C SER A 10 39.14 22.07 -11.15
N SER A 11 39.71 23.26 -10.93
CA SER A 11 39.19 24.25 -9.97
C SER A 11 37.82 24.83 -10.39
N LYS A 12 37.61 25.07 -11.69
CA LYS A 12 36.29 25.52 -12.21
C LYS A 12 35.21 24.43 -12.07
N ARG A 13 35.59 23.16 -12.24
CA ARG A 13 34.69 22.01 -12.02
C ARG A 13 34.37 21.82 -10.54
N ALA A 14 35.35 22.01 -9.66
CA ALA A 14 35.14 21.98 -8.21
C ALA A 14 34.19 23.10 -7.76
N LEU A 15 34.37 24.32 -8.26
CA LEU A 15 33.47 25.45 -7.96
C LEU A 15 32.03 25.17 -8.44
N ALA A 16 31.87 24.66 -9.66
CA ALA A 16 30.55 24.30 -10.19
C ALA A 16 29.85 23.20 -9.38
N LEU A 17 30.59 22.18 -8.93
CA LEU A 17 30.07 21.13 -8.04
C LEU A 17 29.68 21.68 -6.67
N THR A 18 30.44 22.64 -6.14
CA THR A 18 30.16 23.26 -4.84
C THR A 18 28.89 24.13 -4.90
N VAL A 19 28.71 24.88 -6.00
CA VAL A 19 27.47 25.66 -6.25
C VAL A 19 26.28 24.74 -6.44
N LEU A 20 26.42 23.63 -7.18
CA LEU A 20 25.37 22.63 -7.35
C LEU A 20 24.96 22.01 -6.01
N MET A 21 25.93 21.68 -5.15
CA MET A 21 25.67 21.16 -3.81
C MET A 21 24.93 22.18 -2.92
N LEU A 22 25.27 23.47 -3.01
CA LEU A 22 24.62 24.56 -2.27
C LEU A 22 23.16 24.77 -2.70
N VAL A 23 22.89 24.71 -4.01
CA VAL A 23 21.52 24.79 -4.56
C VAL A 23 20.68 23.57 -4.15
N ALA A 24 21.27 22.37 -4.17
CA ALA A 24 20.61 21.16 -3.69
C ALA A 24 20.28 21.21 -2.20
N ARG A 25 21.14 21.84 -1.37
CA ARG A 25 20.86 22.06 0.07
C ARG A 25 19.65 22.97 0.29
N ALA A 26 19.53 24.06 -0.48
CA ALA A 26 18.38 24.96 -0.38
C ALA A 26 17.05 24.27 -0.72
N ALA A 27 17.06 23.30 -1.64
CA ALA A 27 15.89 22.49 -1.98
C ALA A 27 15.49 21.49 -0.87
N LEU A 28 16.44 21.02 -0.05
CA LEU A 28 16.19 20.10 1.06
C LEU A 28 15.53 20.77 2.27
N TYR A 29 15.82 22.06 2.52
CA TYR A 29 15.16 22.83 3.59
C TYR A 29 13.69 23.16 3.31
N ALA A 30 13.19 22.87 2.11
CA ALA A 30 11.78 23.08 1.71
C ALA A 30 10.92 21.81 1.85
N GLN A 31 11.49 20.66 2.22
CA GLN A 31 10.69 19.48 2.58
C GLN A 31 10.24 19.62 4.03
N ASP A 32 9.16 20.36 4.24
CA ASP A 32 8.47 20.35 5.52
C ASP A 32 8.04 18.92 5.84
N GLY A 33 8.58 18.36 6.91
CA GLY A 33 8.29 16.98 7.33
C GLY A 33 6.79 16.78 7.56
N VAL A 34 6.08 17.82 7.98
CA VAL A 34 4.62 17.81 8.14
C VAL A 34 3.91 17.70 6.80
N ALA A 35 4.33 18.47 5.79
CA ALA A 35 3.79 18.39 4.43
C ALA A 35 4.05 17.03 3.77
N GLY A 36 5.22 16.42 4.05
CA GLY A 36 5.52 15.06 3.60
C GLY A 36 4.58 14.01 4.22
N ILE A 37 4.28 14.14 5.52
CA ILE A 37 3.36 13.24 6.24
C ILE A 37 1.92 13.42 5.72
N GLU A 38 1.46 14.65 5.52
CA GLU A 38 0.11 14.91 4.96
C GLU A 38 -0.03 14.38 3.52
N SER A 39 1.00 14.56 2.69
CA SER A 39 1.01 14.00 1.33
C SER A 39 0.99 12.47 1.34
N ALA A 40 1.72 11.82 2.24
CA ALA A 40 1.71 10.37 2.40
C ALA A 40 0.34 9.87 2.88
N ALA A 41 -0.27 10.53 3.86
CA ALA A 41 -1.61 10.20 4.35
C ALA A 41 -2.66 10.31 3.22
N THR A 42 -2.57 11.34 2.39
CA THR A 42 -3.48 11.53 1.24
C THR A 42 -3.34 10.43 0.20
N GLN A 43 -2.10 10.01 -0.10
CA GLN A 43 -1.86 8.89 -1.02
C GLN A 43 -2.40 7.56 -0.47
N VAL A 44 -2.14 7.27 0.81
CA VAL A 44 -2.67 6.07 1.48
C VAL A 44 -4.21 6.07 1.46
N ASN A 45 -4.84 7.22 1.71
CA ASN A 45 -6.29 7.38 1.59
C ASN A 45 -6.83 7.08 0.19
N GLY A 46 -6.13 7.54 -0.86
CA GLY A 46 -6.48 7.24 -2.25
C GLY A 46 -6.50 5.75 -2.59
N TYR A 47 -5.65 4.94 -1.94
CA TYR A 47 -5.61 3.50 -2.18
C TYR A 47 -6.76 2.72 -1.51
N PHE A 48 -7.33 3.21 -0.40
CA PHE A 48 -8.39 2.49 0.31
C PHE A 48 -9.65 2.29 -0.54
N GLY A 49 -9.98 3.22 -1.44
CA GLY A 49 -11.13 3.06 -2.34
C GLY A 49 -10.98 1.86 -3.29
N VAL A 50 -9.80 1.69 -3.88
CA VAL A 50 -9.49 0.53 -4.74
C VAL A 50 -9.33 -0.74 -3.90
N GLY A 51 -8.67 -0.65 -2.74
CA GLY A 51 -8.51 -1.77 -1.81
C GLY A 51 -9.84 -2.33 -1.30
N THR A 52 -10.82 -1.47 -1.03
CA THR A 52 -12.16 -1.87 -0.60
C THR A 52 -12.89 -2.65 -1.71
N LYS A 53 -12.80 -2.19 -2.97
CA LYS A 53 -13.37 -2.93 -4.12
C LYS A 53 -12.72 -4.30 -4.29
N LEU A 54 -11.40 -4.38 -4.13
CA LEU A 54 -10.68 -5.65 -4.17
C LEU A 54 -11.14 -6.59 -3.04
N MET A 55 -11.33 -6.07 -1.82
CA MET A 55 -11.81 -6.86 -0.68
C MET A 55 -13.22 -7.43 -0.93
N TYR A 56 -14.13 -6.65 -1.52
CA TYR A 56 -15.45 -7.16 -1.93
C TYR A 56 -15.35 -8.28 -2.97
N ALA A 57 -14.46 -8.13 -3.96
CA ALA A 57 -14.25 -9.17 -4.97
C ALA A 57 -13.68 -10.46 -4.33
N LEU A 58 -12.69 -10.34 -3.45
CA LEU A 58 -12.12 -11.49 -2.73
C LEU A 58 -13.16 -12.15 -1.79
N GLY A 59 -13.96 -11.35 -1.09
CA GLY A 59 -15.04 -11.82 -0.24
C GLY A 59 -16.08 -12.64 -1.02
N ALA A 60 -16.45 -12.18 -2.22
CA ALA A 60 -17.36 -12.92 -3.11
C ALA A 60 -16.76 -14.27 -3.54
N VAL A 61 -15.49 -14.28 -3.97
CA VAL A 61 -14.81 -15.51 -4.43
C VAL A 61 -14.66 -16.52 -3.28
N LEU A 62 -14.15 -16.07 -2.13
CA LEU A 62 -13.98 -16.94 -0.96
C LEU A 62 -15.32 -17.44 -0.40
N GLY A 63 -16.34 -16.59 -0.44
CA GLY A 63 -17.72 -16.94 -0.08
C GLY A 63 -18.26 -18.09 -0.92
N LEU A 64 -18.11 -18.01 -2.25
CA LEU A 64 -18.51 -19.07 -3.18
C LEU A 64 -17.73 -20.37 -2.95
N ILE A 65 -16.40 -20.30 -2.79
CA ILE A 65 -15.56 -21.49 -2.54
C ILE A 65 -15.99 -22.19 -1.25
N GLY A 66 -16.24 -21.42 -0.18
CA GLY A 66 -16.71 -21.97 1.08
C GLY A 66 -18.10 -22.60 0.99
N ALA A 67 -19.03 -21.98 0.24
CA ALA A 67 -20.35 -22.52 -0.02
C ALA A 67 -20.29 -23.87 -0.74
N VAL A 68 -19.42 -24.00 -1.75
CA VAL A 68 -19.19 -25.29 -2.45
C VAL A 68 -18.71 -26.36 -1.48
N LYS A 69 -17.78 -26.03 -0.56
CA LYS A 69 -17.30 -26.99 0.45
C LYS A 69 -18.41 -27.43 1.42
N VAL A 70 -19.23 -26.49 1.90
CA VAL A 70 -20.37 -26.80 2.78
C VAL A 70 -21.37 -27.71 2.05
N TYR A 71 -21.68 -27.39 0.79
CA TYR A 71 -22.56 -28.21 -0.04
C TYR A 71 -22.02 -29.63 -0.22
N THR A 72 -20.72 -29.79 -0.51
CA THR A 72 -20.13 -31.12 -0.66
C THR A 72 -20.23 -31.94 0.64
N LYS A 73 -19.97 -31.32 1.81
CA LYS A 73 -20.13 -32.00 3.12
C LYS A 73 -21.58 -32.39 3.42
N TRP A 74 -22.52 -31.51 3.07
CA TRP A 74 -23.95 -31.77 3.21
C TRP A 74 -24.39 -32.98 2.39
N ASN A 75 -23.98 -33.06 1.11
CA ASN A 75 -24.29 -34.19 0.25
C ASN A 75 -23.60 -35.48 0.68
N SER A 76 -22.47 -35.38 1.40
CA SER A 76 -21.74 -36.53 1.93
C SER A 76 -22.34 -37.05 3.25
N GLY A 77 -23.35 -36.39 3.82
CA GLY A 77 -23.97 -36.78 5.08
C GLY A 77 -23.08 -36.59 6.31
N GLU A 78 -22.08 -35.70 6.23
CA GLU A 78 -21.09 -35.54 7.30
C GLU A 78 -21.72 -34.87 8.53
N PRO A 79 -21.58 -35.45 9.75
CA PRO A 79 -22.26 -34.95 10.96
C PRO A 79 -21.80 -33.54 11.37
N ASP A 80 -20.62 -33.11 10.94
CA ASP A 80 -20.05 -31.79 11.25
C ASP A 80 -20.45 -30.68 10.25
N THR A 81 -21.34 -30.94 9.29
CA THR A 81 -21.71 -29.98 8.24
C THR A 81 -22.26 -28.67 8.82
N SER A 82 -23.11 -28.73 9.84
CA SER A 82 -23.68 -27.53 10.49
C SER A 82 -22.62 -26.66 11.15
N LYS A 83 -21.58 -27.28 11.74
CA LYS A 83 -20.45 -26.57 12.35
C LYS A 83 -19.60 -25.88 11.28
N VAL A 84 -19.31 -26.58 10.18
CA VAL A 84 -18.56 -26.01 9.05
C VAL A 84 -19.34 -24.90 8.36
N ALA A 85 -20.65 -25.07 8.18
CA ALA A 85 -21.54 -24.06 7.62
C ALA A 85 -21.59 -22.80 8.50
N ALA A 86 -21.75 -22.94 9.81
CA ALA A 86 -21.74 -21.82 10.74
C ALA A 86 -20.40 -21.07 10.74
N SER A 87 -19.27 -21.79 10.73
CA SER A 87 -17.93 -21.20 10.68
C SER A 87 -17.68 -20.43 9.38
N TRP A 88 -18.09 -21.00 8.24
CA TRP A 88 -18.02 -20.31 6.94
C TRP A 88 -18.89 -19.06 6.90
N PHE A 89 -20.14 -19.14 7.36
CA PHE A 89 -21.08 -18.03 7.31
C PHE A 89 -20.62 -16.87 8.20
N GLY A 90 -20.14 -17.17 9.42
CA GLY A 90 -19.55 -16.17 10.31
C GLY A 90 -18.34 -15.47 9.69
N SER A 91 -17.50 -16.22 8.98
CA SER A 91 -16.34 -15.66 8.26
C SER A 91 -16.76 -14.73 7.10
N CYS A 92 -17.84 -15.07 6.39
CA CYS A 92 -18.37 -14.25 5.31
C CYS A 92 -18.94 -12.92 5.82
N ILE A 93 -19.73 -12.96 6.89
CA ILE A 93 -20.26 -11.74 7.53
C ILE A 93 -19.10 -10.86 8.01
N PHE A 94 -18.10 -11.45 8.66
CA PHE A 94 -16.95 -10.71 9.15
C PHE A 94 -16.24 -9.93 8.04
N LEU A 95 -16.00 -10.54 6.88
CA LEU A 95 -15.37 -9.85 5.74
C LEU A 95 -16.16 -8.64 5.23
N VAL A 96 -17.50 -8.73 5.21
CA VAL A 96 -18.39 -7.63 4.80
C VAL A 96 -18.41 -6.50 5.83
N VAL A 97 -18.41 -6.86 7.12
CA VAL A 97 -18.36 -5.87 8.22
C VAL A 97 -17.03 -5.12 8.21
N VAL A 98 -15.90 -5.83 8.04
CA VAL A 98 -14.57 -5.20 7.95
C VAL A 98 -14.49 -4.19 6.80
N THR A 99 -15.09 -4.48 5.65
CA THR A 99 -15.12 -3.53 4.52
C THR A 99 -15.90 -2.27 4.85
N THR A 100 -16.98 -2.40 5.62
CA THR A 100 -17.79 -1.27 6.08
C THR A 100 -17.04 -0.42 7.10
N ILE A 101 -16.33 -1.07 8.03
CA ILE A 101 -15.50 -0.39 9.03
C ILE A 101 -14.37 0.40 8.37
N ILE A 102 -13.66 -0.19 7.39
CA ILE A 102 -12.60 0.49 6.64
C ILE A 102 -13.17 1.71 5.90
N LYS A 103 -14.31 1.57 5.23
CA LYS A 103 -15.00 2.70 4.60
C LYS A 103 -15.34 3.81 5.60
N SER A 104 -15.83 3.43 6.77
CA SER A 104 -16.25 4.38 7.80
C SER A 104 -15.08 5.13 8.44
N PHE A 105 -13.90 4.52 8.55
CA PHE A 105 -12.69 5.19 9.06
C PHE A 105 -12.04 6.14 8.05
N PHE A 106 -12.11 5.83 6.75
CA PHE A 106 -11.42 6.59 5.71
C PHE A 106 -12.33 7.44 4.82
N GLY A 107 -13.64 7.49 5.12
CA GLY A 107 -14.61 8.36 4.44
C GLY A 107 -14.84 8.03 2.96
N VAL A 108 -14.75 6.75 2.58
CA VAL A 108 -14.87 6.25 1.18
C VAL A 108 -16.11 5.41 0.91
#